data_AF-A0A949WST4-F1
#
_entry.id   AF-A0A949WST4-F1
#
_cell.length_a   1.000
_cell.length_b   1.000
_cell.length_c   1.000
_cell.angle_alpha   90.00
_cell.angle_beta   90.00
_cell.angle_gamma   90.00
#
_symmetry.space_group_name_H-M   'P 1'
#
loop_
_entity.id
_entity.type
_entity.pdbx_description
1 polymer ?
#
loop_
_entity_poly.entity_id
_entity_poly.type
_entity_poly.pdbx_seq_one_letter_code
_entity_poly.pdbx_strand_id
1 'polypeptide(L)'
;MRNAKLTEAGKKKLEEELEYLKTVKRVEIKAALKSARAQGDLSENADYSAAKEDQSMTETRIMELEETLKNATIIEDSDEADVFGINKTALVKFCDIDETEEVTLVSSVEADARNMKISIESPLGEALYKSKIGQRKVVTSPDGDYEVEVVKIL
;
A
#
# COMPACT_ATOMS: atom_id res chain seq x y z
N MET A 1 -3.12 -18.60 1.40
CA MET A 1 -2.25 -17.43 1.65
C MET A 1 -2.38 -16.51 0.46
N ARG A 2 -2.70 -15.23 0.68
CA ARG A 2 -2.65 -14.21 -0.39
C ARG A 2 -1.19 -13.80 -0.55
N ASN A 3 -0.59 -14.04 -1.72
CA ASN A 3 0.73 -13.52 -2.03
C ASN A 3 0.57 -12.04 -2.39
N ALA A 4 1.14 -11.15 -1.59
CA ALA A 4 1.11 -9.72 -1.89
C ALA A 4 1.89 -9.44 -3.17
N LYS A 5 1.33 -8.71 -4.12
CA LYS A 5 2.08 -8.22 -5.28
C LYS A 5 2.74 -6.91 -4.90
N LEU A 6 4.04 -6.77 -5.17
CA LEU A 6 4.78 -5.54 -4.88
C LEU A 6 5.55 -5.09 -6.12
N THR A 7 5.65 -3.78 -6.28
CA THR A 7 6.64 -3.19 -7.18
C THR A 7 8.01 -3.19 -6.50
N GLU A 8 9.11 -3.07 -7.25
CA GLU A 8 10.44 -2.95 -6.63
C GLU A 8 10.52 -1.74 -5.68
N ALA A 9 9.95 -0.61 -6.10
CA ALA A 9 9.86 0.60 -5.27
C ALA A 9 9.04 0.37 -4.00
N GLY A 10 7.90 -0.33 -4.11
CA GLY A 10 7.06 -0.70 -2.98
C GLY A 10 7.78 -1.62 -2.00
N LYS A 11 8.46 -2.66 -2.50
CA LYS A 11 9.29 -3.55 -1.68
C LYS A 11 10.36 -2.75 -0.93
N LYS A 12 11.10 -1.88 -1.62
CA LYS A 12 12.16 -1.08 -1.01
C LYS A 12 11.64 -0.21 0.14
N LYS A 13 10.47 0.43 -0.02
CA LYS A 13 9.85 1.21 1.06
C LYS A 13 9.52 0.36 2.29
N LEU A 14 9.01 -0.85 2.09
CA LEU A 14 8.70 -1.76 3.20
C LEU A 14 9.99 -2.26 3.90
N GLU A 15 11.06 -2.50 3.13
CA GLU A 15 12.38 -2.84 3.71
C GLU A 15 12.95 -1.69 4.52
N GLU A 16 12.84 -0.44 4.04
CA GLU A 16 13.27 0.76 4.76
C GLU A 16 12.46 0.97 6.05
N GLU A 17 11.13 0.78 6.00
CA GLU A 17 10.27 0.83 7.18
C GLU A 17 10.68 -0.24 8.20
N LEU A 18 10.84 -1.50 7.75
CA LEU A 18 11.23 -2.62 8.60
C LEU A 18 12.59 -2.37 9.28
N GLU A 19 13.57 -1.86 8.54
CA GLU A 19 14.90 -1.54 9.08
C GLU A 19 14.81 -0.45 10.15
N TYR A 20 14.07 0.63 9.89
CA TYR A 20 13.83 1.68 10.88
C TYR A 20 13.20 1.13 12.17
N LEU A 21 12.16 0.29 12.04
CA LEU A 21 11.47 -0.29 13.19
C LEU A 21 12.42 -1.18 14.02
N LYS A 22 13.26 -1.99 13.36
CA LYS A 22 14.17 -2.93 14.02
C LYS A 22 15.39 -2.26 14.66
N THR A 23 15.88 -1.17 14.08
CA THR A 23 17.14 -0.53 14.51
C THR A 23 16.94 0.73 15.34
N VAL A 24 16.02 1.60 14.96
CA VAL A 24 15.79 2.90 15.62
C VAL A 24 14.67 2.76 16.64
N LYS A 25 13.45 2.49 16.18
CA LYS A 25 12.25 2.52 17.04
C LYS A 25 12.33 1.51 18.19
N ARG A 26 12.82 0.28 17.94
CA ARG A 26 12.99 -0.74 18.97
C ARG A 26 14.00 -0.33 20.07
N VAL A 27 15.04 0.43 19.71
CA VAL A 27 16.02 0.98 20.68
C VAL A 27 15.39 2.09 21.52
N GLU A 28 14.63 2.99 20.89
CA GLU A 28 13.89 4.05 21.57
C GLU A 28 12.90 3.48 22.60
N ILE A 29 12.10 2.48 22.19
CA ILE A 29 11.15 1.79 23.07
C ILE A 29 11.87 1.15 24.26
N LYS A 30 13.02 0.50 24.03
CA LYS A 30 13.83 -0.10 25.10
C LYS A 30 14.34 0.96 26.08
N ALA A 31 14.75 2.12 25.58
CA ALA A 31 15.17 3.24 26.41
C ALA A 31 13.99 3.81 27.24
N ALA A 32 12.82 4.00 26.63
CA ALA A 32 11.61 4.45 27.30
C ALA A 32 11.18 3.49 28.42
N LEU A 33 11.12 2.18 28.14
CA LEU A 33 10.81 1.16 29.14
C LEU A 33 11.82 1.15 30.30
N LYS A 34 13.12 1.35 30.00
CA LYS A 34 14.16 1.42 31.03
C LYS A 34 13.97 2.66 31.91
N SER A 35 13.65 3.80 31.31
CA SER A 35 13.41 5.06 32.03
C SER A 35 12.18 4.96 32.93
N ALA A 36 11.05 4.47 32.40
CA ALA A 36 9.83 4.29 33.17
C ALA A 36 10.02 3.31 34.35
N ARG A 37 10.78 2.23 34.17
CA ARG A 37 11.15 1.29 35.26
C ARG A 37 11.97 1.93 36.38
N ALA A 38 12.75 2.97 36.09
CA ALA A 38 13.51 3.67 37.12
C ALA A 38 12.64 4.56 38.04
N GLN A 39 11.40 4.84 37.64
CA GLN A 39 10.46 5.65 38.43
C GLN A 39 9.76 4.88 39.56
N GLY A 40 9.98 3.56 39.66
CA GLY A 40 9.60 2.74 40.81
C GLY A 40 8.21 2.10 40.67
N ASP A 41 7.15 2.85 40.95
CA ASP A 41 5.79 2.31 40.81
C ASP A 41 5.41 2.24 39.33
N LEU A 42 5.19 1.01 38.84
CA LEU A 42 4.85 0.73 37.46
C LEU A 42 3.34 0.59 37.23
N SER A 43 2.57 0.40 38.30
CA SER A 43 1.14 0.06 38.20
C SER A 43 0.27 1.24 37.79
N GLU A 44 0.70 2.46 38.14
CA GLU A 44 0.07 3.73 37.73
C GLU A 44 0.91 4.51 36.72
N ASN A 45 2.00 3.93 36.22
CA ASN A 45 2.93 4.62 35.34
C ASN A 45 2.42 4.66 33.90
N ALA A 46 1.89 5.83 33.52
CA ALA A 46 1.40 6.08 32.17
C ALA A 46 2.50 5.91 31.11
N ASP A 47 3.73 6.34 31.39
CA ASP A 47 4.86 6.20 30.46
C ASP A 47 5.25 4.74 30.23
N TYR A 48 5.19 3.91 31.28
CA TYR A 48 5.42 2.47 31.16
C TYR A 48 4.35 1.80 30.31
N SER A 49 3.08 2.13 30.55
CA SER A 49 1.94 1.59 29.81
C SER A 49 2.01 1.98 28.34
N ALA A 50 2.25 3.25 28.04
CA ALA A 50 2.42 3.74 26.67
C ALA A 50 3.61 3.06 25.97
N ALA A 51 4.75 2.93 26.63
CA ALA A 51 5.93 2.26 26.06
C ALA A 51 5.68 0.76 25.80
N LYS A 52 4.84 0.09 26.60
CA LYS A 52 4.41 -1.30 26.37
C LYS A 52 3.45 -1.44 25.20
N GLU A 53 2.55 -0.48 25.01
CA GLU A 53 1.66 -0.42 23.86
C GLU A 53 2.45 -0.18 22.57
N ASP A 54 3.34 0.84 22.56
CA ASP A 54 4.27 1.13 21.47
C ASP A 54 5.11 -0.10 21.09
N GLN A 55 5.60 -0.84 22.09
CA GLN A 55 6.29 -2.11 21.88
C GLN A 55 5.39 -3.10 21.14
N SER A 56 4.17 -3.33 21.63
CA SER A 56 3.24 -4.29 21.03
C SER A 56 2.90 -3.94 19.58
N MET A 57 2.58 -2.67 19.32
CA MET A 57 2.27 -2.19 17.97
C MET A 57 3.47 -2.33 17.03
N THR A 58 4.66 -1.94 17.49
CA THR A 58 5.89 -2.02 16.70
C THR A 58 6.23 -3.47 16.35
N GLU A 59 6.17 -4.38 17.32
CA GLU A 59 6.46 -5.81 17.06
C GLU A 59 5.41 -6.46 16.17
N THR A 60 4.13 -6.07 16.29
CA THR A 60 3.07 -6.53 15.40
C THR A 60 3.36 -6.10 13.96
N ARG A 61 3.68 -4.82 13.75
CA ARG A 61 4.01 -4.27 12.44
C ARG A 61 5.24 -4.91 11.81
N ILE A 62 6.29 -5.16 12.59
CA ILE A 62 7.49 -5.88 12.13
C ILE A 62 7.10 -7.27 11.61
N MET A 63 6.25 -8.00 12.34
CA MET A 63 5.83 -9.35 11.95
C MET A 63 5.05 -9.34 10.63
N GLU A 64 4.11 -8.40 10.48
CA GLU A 64 3.35 -8.21 9.23
C GLU A 64 4.25 -7.87 8.04
N LEU A 65 5.23 -6.98 8.24
CA LEU A 65 6.19 -6.59 7.20
C LEU A 65 7.08 -7.76 6.80
N GLU A 66 7.61 -8.52 7.77
CA GLU A 66 8.42 -9.71 7.49
C GLU A 66 7.62 -10.78 6.75
N GLU A 67 6.37 -11.03 7.13
CA GLU A 67 5.49 -11.97 6.43
C GLU A 67 5.16 -11.50 5.01
N THR A 68 4.86 -10.20 4.84
CA THR A 68 4.56 -9.61 3.54
C THR A 68 5.76 -9.71 2.61
N LEU A 69 6.94 -9.25 3.06
CA LEU A 69 8.18 -9.27 2.27
C LEU A 69 8.62 -10.70 1.91
N LYS A 70 8.41 -11.66 2.81
CA LYS A 70 8.74 -13.08 2.57
C LYS A 70 7.88 -13.72 1.48
N ASN A 71 6.60 -13.35 1.41
CA ASN A 71 5.63 -13.98 0.52
C ASN A 71 5.30 -13.13 -0.72
N ALA A 72 5.93 -11.97 -0.86
CA ALA A 72 5.62 -11.05 -1.94
C ALA A 72 6.13 -11.54 -3.30
N THR A 73 5.31 -11.34 -4.34
CA THR A 73 5.71 -11.50 -5.73
C THR A 73 6.05 -10.12 -6.30
N ILE A 74 7.26 -9.97 -6.85
CA ILE A 74 7.64 -8.76 -7.55
C ILE A 74 6.98 -8.72 -8.92
N ILE A 75 6.34 -7.60 -9.22
CA ILE A 75 5.73 -7.32 -10.51
C ILE A 75 6.43 -6.13 -11.15
N GLU A 76 6.75 -6.29 -12.43
CA GLU A 76 7.43 -5.30 -13.25
C GLU A 76 6.42 -4.50 -14.06
N ASP A 77 6.80 -3.28 -14.40
CA ASP A 77 6.05 -2.44 -15.33
C ASP A 77 6.16 -3.01 -16.75
N SER A 78 5.16 -2.74 -17.57
CA SER A 78 5.25 -2.99 -19.01
C SER A 78 6.01 -1.84 -19.67
N ASP A 79 7.06 -2.17 -20.42
CA ASP A 79 7.79 -1.18 -21.23
C ASP A 79 6.97 -0.63 -22.42
N GLU A 80 5.78 -1.17 -22.68
CA GLU A 80 4.91 -0.70 -23.76
C GLU A 80 4.27 0.66 -23.41
N ALA A 81 4.49 1.65 -24.28
CA ALA A 81 4.03 3.03 -24.07
C ALA A 81 2.50 3.19 -24.17
N ASP A 82 1.81 2.31 -24.89
CA ASP A 82 0.36 2.33 -25.07
C ASP A 82 -0.40 1.45 -24.07
N VAL A 83 0.31 0.79 -23.14
CA VAL A 83 -0.26 -0.13 -22.15
C VAL A 83 -0.23 0.49 -20.75
N PHE A 84 -1.39 0.49 -20.09
CA PHE A 84 -1.53 0.99 -18.73
C PHE A 84 -0.96 0.00 -17.71
N GLY A 85 0.33 0.17 -17.44
CA GLY A 85 1.11 -0.64 -16.52
C GLY A 85 1.04 -0.16 -15.07
N ILE A 86 1.70 -0.91 -14.19
CA ILE A 86 1.79 -0.55 -12.78
C ILE A 86 2.76 0.62 -12.59
N ASN A 87 2.51 1.48 -11.59
CA ASN A 87 3.18 2.76 -11.34
C ASN A 87 3.05 3.81 -12.45
N LYS A 88 2.27 3.55 -13.50
CA LYS A 88 1.90 4.57 -14.48
C LYS A 88 0.69 5.34 -14.01
N THR A 89 0.55 6.56 -14.50
CA THR A 89 -0.65 7.38 -14.35
C THR A 89 -1.33 7.49 -15.71
N ALA A 90 -2.65 7.41 -15.74
CA ALA A 90 -3.43 7.60 -16.96
C ALA A 90 -4.69 8.43 -16.68
N LEU A 91 -5.14 9.16 -17.68
CA LEU A 91 -6.47 9.74 -17.71
C LEU A 91 -7.48 8.64 -18.04
N VAL A 92 -8.37 8.37 -17.10
CA VAL A 92 -9.42 7.36 -17.21
C VAL A 92 -10.77 8.06 -17.22
N LYS A 93 -11.55 7.80 -18.26
CA LYS A 93 -12.92 8.29 -18.37
C LYS A 93 -13.88 7.29 -17.75
N PHE A 94 -14.74 7.75 -16.84
CA PHE A 94 -15.88 7.01 -16.30
C PHE A 94 -17.09 7.31 -17.19
N CYS A 95 -17.41 6.39 -18.09
CA CYS A 95 -18.35 6.61 -19.19
C CYS A 95 -19.77 6.94 -18.73
N ASP A 96 -20.20 6.38 -17.59
CA ASP A 96 -21.60 6.52 -17.12
C ASP A 96 -21.90 7.91 -16.54
N ILE A 97 -20.88 8.59 -16.02
CA ILE A 97 -20.99 9.94 -15.44
C ILE A 97 -20.30 11.01 -16.28
N ASP A 98 -19.68 10.62 -17.40
CA ASP A 98 -18.93 11.49 -18.32
C ASP A 98 -17.78 12.30 -17.65
N GLU A 99 -17.21 11.76 -16.57
CA GLU A 99 -16.08 12.36 -15.85
C GLU A 99 -14.76 11.69 -16.23
N THR A 100 -13.65 12.42 -16.08
CA THR A 100 -12.29 11.90 -16.35
C THR A 100 -11.38 12.22 -15.18
N GLU A 101 -10.69 11.20 -14.69
CA GLU A 101 -9.81 11.29 -13.53
C GLU A 101 -8.41 10.78 -13.84
N GLU A 102 -7.41 11.31 -13.15
CA GLU A 102 -6.05 10.78 -13.17
C GLU A 102 -5.96 9.57 -12.24
N VAL A 103 -5.80 8.39 -12.81
CA VAL A 103 -5.64 7.13 -12.06
C VAL A 103 -4.19 6.70 -12.11
N THR A 104 -3.62 6.37 -10.96
CA THR A 104 -2.34 5.66 -10.88
C THR A 104 -2.58 4.21 -10.49
N LEU A 105 -2.11 3.26 -11.29
CA LEU A 105 -2.16 1.85 -10.91
C LEU A 105 -1.01 1.51 -9.98
N VAL A 106 -1.30 0.89 -8.85
CA VAL A 106 -0.30 0.54 -7.83
C VAL A 106 -0.55 -0.87 -7.29
N SER A 107 0.35 -1.33 -6.42
CA SER A 107 0.12 -2.55 -5.65
C SER A 107 -0.94 -2.35 -4.55
N SER A 108 -1.50 -3.44 -4.02
CA SER A 108 -2.45 -3.35 -2.89
C SER A 108 -1.87 -2.68 -1.65
N VAL A 109 -0.56 -2.78 -1.44
CA VAL A 109 0.10 -2.16 -0.28
C VAL A 109 0.28 -0.65 -0.44
N GLU A 110 0.32 -0.16 -1.69
CA GLU A 110 0.51 1.25 -2.03
C GLU A 110 -0.79 1.96 -2.39
N ALA A 111 -1.93 1.25 -2.32
CA ALA A 111 -3.22 1.74 -2.72
C ALA A 111 -3.71 2.85 -1.79
N ASP A 112 -4.21 3.93 -2.40
CA ASP A 112 -4.80 5.07 -1.73
C ASP A 112 -5.89 5.64 -2.64
N ALA A 113 -7.12 5.19 -2.40
CA ALA A 113 -8.28 5.56 -3.19
C ALA A 113 -8.55 7.08 -3.16
N ARG A 114 -8.18 7.79 -2.08
CA ARG A 114 -8.39 9.24 -1.99
C ARG A 114 -7.53 10.03 -2.97
N ASN A 115 -6.38 9.46 -3.33
CA ASN A 115 -5.42 10.04 -4.26
C ASN A 115 -5.42 9.30 -5.62
N MET A 116 -6.50 8.56 -5.93
CA MET A 116 -6.63 7.77 -7.16
C MET A 116 -5.47 6.80 -7.43
N LYS A 117 -4.83 6.32 -6.36
CA LYS A 117 -3.87 5.22 -6.41
C LYS A 117 -4.61 3.91 -6.25
N ILE A 118 -4.95 3.30 -7.38
CA ILE A 118 -5.84 2.15 -7.43
C ILE A 118 -5.02 0.86 -7.48
N SER A 119 -5.32 -0.06 -6.57
CA SER A 119 -4.69 -1.39 -6.57
C SER A 119 -5.06 -2.13 -7.85
N ILE A 120 -4.08 -2.75 -8.51
CA ILE A 120 -4.30 -3.70 -9.62
C ILE A 120 -5.09 -4.97 -9.22
N GLU A 121 -5.36 -5.16 -7.92
CA GLU A 121 -6.18 -6.26 -7.38
C GLU A 121 -7.59 -5.77 -6.96
N SER A 122 -7.90 -4.49 -7.15
CA SER A 122 -9.26 -3.96 -7.01
C SER A 122 -10.04 -4.14 -8.32
N PRO A 123 -11.38 -4.14 -8.31
CA PRO A 123 -12.15 -4.31 -9.54
C PRO A 123 -11.81 -3.29 -10.65
N LEU A 124 -11.65 -2.02 -10.27
CA LEU A 124 -11.24 -0.96 -11.19
C LEU A 124 -9.83 -1.19 -11.72
N GLY A 125 -8.89 -1.53 -10.82
CA GLY A 125 -7.51 -1.79 -11.22
C GLY A 125 -7.36 -3.04 -12.08
N GLU A 126 -8.12 -4.10 -11.84
CA GLU A 126 -8.12 -5.31 -12.68
C GLU A 126 -8.62 -5.02 -14.10
N ALA A 127 -9.63 -4.17 -14.24
CA ALA A 127 -10.14 -3.75 -15.55
C ALA A 127 -9.13 -2.87 -16.31
N LEU A 128 -8.43 -1.98 -15.59
CA LEU A 128 -7.49 -1.02 -16.20
C LEU A 128 -6.09 -1.62 -16.43
N TYR A 129 -5.66 -2.56 -15.59
CA TYR A 129 -4.32 -3.10 -15.66
C TYR A 129 -4.08 -3.83 -16.98
N LYS A 130 -3.02 -3.41 -17.69
CA LYS A 130 -2.65 -3.85 -19.04
C LYS A 130 -3.67 -3.51 -20.13
N SER A 131 -4.63 -2.62 -19.87
CA SER A 131 -5.52 -2.08 -20.91
C SER A 131 -4.77 -1.08 -21.79
N LYS A 132 -5.14 -1.04 -23.07
CA LYS A 132 -4.55 -0.11 -24.04
C LYS A 132 -5.31 1.21 -24.10
N ILE A 133 -4.65 2.27 -24.57
CA ILE A 133 -5.30 3.55 -24.86
C ILE A 133 -6.48 3.34 -25.84
N GLY A 134 -7.63 3.96 -25.53
CA GLY A 134 -8.89 3.86 -26.27
C GLY A 134 -9.70 2.59 -25.98
N GLN A 135 -9.21 1.69 -25.12
CA GLN A 135 -9.94 0.49 -24.75
C GLN A 135 -10.98 0.78 -23.67
N ARG A 136 -12.22 0.38 -23.94
CA ARG A 136 -13.31 0.38 -22.96
C ARG A 136 -13.43 -0.94 -22.22
N LYS A 137 -13.70 -0.87 -20.92
CA LYS A 137 -13.82 -2.01 -20.02
C LYS A 137 -14.97 -1.79 -19.06
N VAL A 138 -15.72 -2.85 -18.79
CA VAL A 138 -16.71 -2.86 -17.71
C VAL A 138 -16.01 -3.23 -16.41
N VAL A 139 -16.24 -2.43 -15.37
CA VAL A 139 -15.80 -2.67 -14.00
C VAL A 139 -16.97 -3.22 -13.22
N THR A 140 -16.83 -4.43 -12.69
CA THR A 140 -17.83 -5.02 -11.80
C THR A 140 -17.56 -4.63 -10.37
N SER A 141 -18.37 -3.75 -9.81
CA SER A 141 -18.22 -3.30 -8.42
C SER A 141 -19.40 -3.75 -7.54
N PRO A 142 -19.22 -3.81 -6.21
CA PRO A 142 -20.32 -4.14 -5.29
C PRO A 142 -21.54 -3.22 -5.42
N ASP A 143 -21.33 -1.97 -5.85
CA ASP A 143 -22.37 -0.94 -5.97
C ASP A 143 -23.01 -0.89 -7.36
N GLY A 144 -22.56 -1.74 -8.29
CA GLY A 144 -23.03 -1.81 -9.67
C GLY A 144 -21.90 -1.85 -10.69
N ASP A 145 -22.23 -2.32 -11.88
CA ASP A 145 -21.32 -2.33 -13.02
C ASP A 145 -21.25 -0.92 -13.64
N TYR A 146 -20.05 -0.49 -14.02
CA TYR A 146 -19.83 0.77 -14.74
C TYR A 146 -18.75 0.63 -15.81
N GLU A 147 -18.75 1.49 -16.83
CA GLU A 147 -17.77 1.44 -17.93
C GLU A 147 -16.67 2.50 -17.77
N VAL A 148 -15.43 2.09 -18.05
CA VAL A 148 -14.25 2.98 -18.05
C VAL A 148 -13.47 2.88 -19.36
N GLU A 149 -12.82 3.98 -19.75
CA GLU A 149 -11.95 4.07 -20.94
C GLU A 149 -10.59 4.69 -20.58
N VAL A 150 -9.49 4.08 -21.01
CA VAL A 150 -8.15 4.70 -20.89
C VAL A 150 -7.97 5.73 -22.00
N VAL A 151 -8.06 7.02 -21.68
CA VAL A 151 -7.98 8.09 -22.68
C VAL A 151 -6.53 8.37 -23.09
N LYS A 152 -5.63 8.39 -22.11
CA LYS A 152 -4.21 8.74 -22.32
C LYS A 152 -3.37 8.26 -21.15
N ILE A 153 -2.17 7.75 -21.42
CA ILE A 153 -1.13 7.49 -20.40
C ILE A 153 -0.24 8.75 -20.28
N LEU A 154 0.04 9.18 -19.05
CA LEU A 154 0.76 10.41 -18.71
C LEU A 154 2.27 10.19 -18.55
#